data_AF-A0A357V5D6-F1
#
_entry.id   AF-A0A357V5D6-F1
#
_cell.length_a   1.000
_cell.length_b   1.000
_cell.length_c   1.000
_cell.angle_alpha   90.00
_cell.angle_beta   90.00
_cell.angle_gamma   90.00
#
_symmetry.space_group_name_H-M   'P 1'
#
loop_
_entity.id
_entity.type
_entity.pdbx_description
1 polymer ?
#
loop_
_entity_poly.entity_id
_entity_poly.type
_entity_poly.pdbx_seq_one_letter_code
_entity_poly.pdbx_strand_id
1 'polypeptide(L)' 'ADNGAAIFISQSGETVDTLAALRYARQAGQSILSIVNQPESAIARESDMVLHTNAGPEIGV' A
#
# COMPACT_ATOMS: atom_id res chain seq x y z
N ALA A 1 6.95 -9.21 -16.47
CA ALA A 1 8.13 -9.38 -15.61
C ALA A 1 7.66 -10.28 -14.49
N ASP A 2 7.78 -11.58 -14.70
CA ASP A 2 7.10 -12.55 -13.84
C ASP A 2 7.92 -12.69 -12.54
N ASN A 3 7.24 -12.78 -11.39
CA ASN A 3 7.82 -12.81 -10.02
C ASN A 3 8.52 -11.52 -9.51
N GLY A 4 8.10 -10.33 -9.94
CA GLY A 4 8.56 -9.09 -9.31
C GLY A 4 7.78 -8.70 -8.05
N ALA A 5 8.35 -7.78 -7.26
CA ALA A 5 7.68 -7.18 -6.11
C ALA A 5 7.46 -5.68 -6.36
N ALA A 6 6.28 -5.20 -6.02
CA ALA A 6 5.92 -3.79 -6.06
C ALA A 6 5.71 -3.27 -4.63
N ILE A 7 6.33 -2.13 -4.31
CA ILE A 7 6.27 -1.50 -3.01
C ILE A 7 5.44 -0.22 -3.10
N PHE A 8 4.43 -0.10 -2.24
CA PHE A 8 3.58 1.08 -2.14
C PHE A 8 3.74 1.74 -0.78
N ILE A 9 3.80 3.07 -0.75
CA ILE A 9 3.95 3.84 0.48
C ILE A 9 2.82 4.87 0.52
N SER A 10 2.01 4.83 1.57
CA SER A 10 0.93 5.79 1.77
C SER A 10 0.65 5.95 3.25
N GLN A 11 0.73 7.19 3.77
CA GLN A 11 0.43 7.47 5.17
C GLN A 11 -1.00 7.06 5.51
N SER A 12 -1.98 7.56 4.75
CA SER A 12 -3.40 7.31 4.99
C SER A 12 -3.83 5.93 4.54
N GLY A 13 -3.09 5.36 3.58
CA GLY A 13 -3.47 4.13 2.89
C GLY A 13 -4.72 4.28 1.99
N GLU A 14 -5.15 5.52 1.72
CA GLU A 14 -6.35 5.85 0.94
C GLU A 14 -6.03 6.69 -0.32
N THR A 15 -4.75 6.96 -0.58
CA THR A 15 -4.33 7.74 -1.76
C THR A 15 -4.74 7.04 -3.05
N VAL A 16 -5.69 7.63 -3.79
CA VAL A 16 -6.38 7.00 -4.93
C VAL A 16 -5.41 6.54 -6.01
N ASP A 17 -4.45 7.38 -6.40
CA ASP A 17 -3.48 7.04 -7.44
C ASP A 17 -2.56 5.89 -7.00
N THR A 18 -2.21 5.84 -5.71
CA THR A 18 -1.41 4.74 -5.14
C THR A 18 -2.20 3.44 -5.14
N LEU A 19 -3.48 3.48 -4.77
CA LEU A 19 -4.36 2.31 -4.81
C LEU A 19 -4.57 1.81 -6.25
N ALA A 20 -4.71 2.72 -7.21
CA ALA A 20 -4.82 2.38 -8.62
C ALA A 20 -3.54 1.71 -9.14
N ALA A 21 -2.36 2.24 -8.79
CA ALA A 21 -1.07 1.66 -9.15
C ALA A 21 -0.86 0.27 -8.52
N LEU A 22 -1.32 0.09 -7.27
CA LEU A 22 -1.32 -1.20 -6.59
C LEU A 22 -2.14 -2.24 -7.36
N ARG A 23 -3.38 -1.90 -7.72
CA ARG A 23 -4.26 -2.79 -8.49
C ARG A 23 -3.68 -3.12 -9.86
N TYR A 24 -3.03 -2.15 -10.51
CA TYR A 24 -2.32 -2.36 -11.76
C TYR A 24 -1.15 -3.35 -11.60
N ALA A 25 -0.31 -3.19 -10.58
CA ALA A 25 0.81 -4.10 -10.31
C ALA A 25 0.32 -5.52 -9.98
N ARG A 26 -0.77 -5.66 -9.23
CA ARG A 26 -1.42 -6.95 -8.97
C ARG A 26 -1.89 -7.62 -10.27
N GLN A 27 -2.55 -6.87 -11.15
CA GLN A 27 -2.97 -7.39 -12.45
C GLN A 27 -1.79 -7.84 -13.33
N ALA A 28 -0.62 -7.22 -13.14
CA ALA A 28 0.64 -7.62 -13.76
C ALA A 28 1.39 -8.76 -13.03
N GLY A 29 0.74 -9.42 -12.06
CA GLY A 29 1.30 -10.58 -11.35
C GLY A 29 2.43 -10.25 -10.37
N GLN A 30 2.53 -9.01 -9.91
CA GLN A 30 3.53 -8.62 -8.91
C GLN A 30 3.07 -8.97 -7.49
N SER A 31 4.01 -9.35 -6.62
CA SER A 31 3.78 -9.42 -5.18
C SER A 31 3.72 -8.00 -4.59
N ILE A 32 2.74 -7.74 -3.73
CA ILE A 32 2.43 -6.42 -3.21
C ILE A 32 2.87 -6.29 -1.75
N LEU A 33 3.83 -5.38 -1.51
CA LEU A 33 4.23 -4.93 -0.18
C LEU A 33 3.80 -3.48 0.02
N SER A 34 3.08 -3.19 1.10
CA SER A 34 2.71 -1.81 1.42
C SER A 34 3.27 -1.34 2.75
N ILE A 35 3.69 -0.08 2.79
CA ILE A 35 4.08 0.64 4.00
C ILE A 35 3.01 1.69 4.27
N VAL A 36 2.29 1.54 5.38
CA VAL A 36 1.17 2.43 5.74
C VAL A 36 1.23 2.83 7.20
N ASN A 37 0.57 3.95 7.55
CA ASN A 37 0.36 4.33 8.94
C ASN A 37 -1.05 3.98 9.45
N GLN A 38 -2.02 3.80 8.54
CA GLN A 38 -3.37 3.32 8.88
C GLN A 38 -3.56 1.84 8.51
N PRO A 39 -3.60 0.93 9.50
CA PRO A 39 -3.62 -0.52 9.25
C PRO A 39 -4.92 -1.03 8.63
N GLU A 40 -6.03 -0.33 8.85
CA GLU A 40 -7.36 -0.67 8.30
C GLU A 40 -7.67 0.08 7.00
N SER A 41 -6.65 0.49 6.25
CA SER A 41 -6.82 1.26 5.02
C SER A 41 -7.08 0.37 3.79
N ALA A 42 -7.56 0.96 2.70
CA ALA A 42 -7.78 0.25 1.44
C ALA A 42 -6.48 -0.37 0.90
N ILE A 43 -5.37 0.38 0.92
CA ILE A 43 -4.06 -0.12 0.49
C ILE A 43 -3.61 -1.29 1.38
N ALA A 44 -3.81 -1.22 2.71
CA ALA A 44 -3.45 -2.32 3.61
C ALA A 44 -4.25 -3.59 3.31
N ARG A 45 -5.58 -3.48 3.18
CA ARG A 45 -6.47 -4.62 2.87
C ARG A 45 -6.17 -5.25 1.52
N GLU A 46 -5.74 -4.45 0.56
CA GLU A 46 -5.40 -4.92 -0.78
C GLU A 46 -3.92 -5.27 -0.91
N SER A 47 -3.13 -5.44 0.15
CA SER A 47 -1.71 -5.85 0.03
C SER A 47 -1.48 -7.28 0.46
N ASP A 48 -0.46 -7.95 -0.11
CA ASP A 48 -0.08 -9.30 0.30
C ASP A 48 0.68 -9.26 1.63
N MET A 49 1.48 -8.21 1.83
CA MET A 49 2.18 -7.91 3.07
C MET A 49 2.07 -6.42 3.40
N VAL A 50 2.00 -6.10 4.69
CA VAL A 50 1.90 -4.73 5.19
C VAL A 50 2.93 -4.49 6.28
N LEU A 51 3.67 -3.39 6.15
CA LEU A 51 4.53 -2.85 7.20
C LEU A 51 3.86 -1.60 7.78
N HIS A 52 3.46 -1.70 9.03
CA HIS A 52 2.90 -0.57 9.76
C HIS A 52 4.03 0.30 10.30
N THR A 53 4.01 1.60 9.97
CA THR A 53 5.05 2.54 10.40
C THR A 53 5.01 2.84 11.90
N ASN A 54 3.85 2.65 12.55
CA ASN A 54 3.63 3.01 13.96
C ASN A 54 4.01 4.47 14.29
N ALA A 55 3.84 5.39 13.32
CA ALA A 55 4.24 6.79 13.48
C ALA A 55 3.27 7.62 14.35
N GLY A 56 2.14 7.05 14.74
CA GLY A 56 1.05 7.73 15.44
C GLY A 56 0.14 8.51 14.49
N PRO A 57 -0.98 9.08 14.97
CA PRO A 57 -1.91 9.84 14.15
C PRO A 57 -1.26 11.09 13.54
N GLU A 58 -1.47 11.32 12.25
CA GLU A 58 -1.12 12.58 11.59
C GLU A 58 -2.30 13.55 11.71
N ILE A 59 -2.06 14.72 12.32
CA ILE A 59 -3.10 15.73 12.58
C ILE A 59 -2.96 16.93 11.62
N GLY A 60 -1.74 17.24 11.21
CA GLY A 60 -1.47 18.26 10.18
C GLY A 60 -1.34 17.59 8.82
N VAL A 61 -1.94 18.19 7.80
CA VAL A 61 -1.87 17.75 6.39
C VAL A 61 -1.20 18.79 5.53
#